data_AF-A0A4Q3B8E6-F1
#
_entry.id   AF-A0A4Q3B8E6-F1
#
_cell.length_a   1.000
_cell.length_b   1.000
_cell.length_c   1.000
_cell.angle_alpha   90.00
_cell.angle_beta   90.00
_cell.angle_gamma   90.00
#
_symmetry.space_group_name_H-M   'P 1'
#
loop_
_entity.id
_entity.type
_entity.pdbx_description
1 polymer ?
#
loop_
_entity_poly.entity_id
_entity_poly.type
_entity_poly.pdbx_seq_one_letter_code
_entity_poly.pdbx_strand_id
1 'polypeptide(L)'
;MTDFSVNSGNEKSSLYAAGQYLKASGTTPGDEYNRATVRIGGNQKVSDKIDFNYSAYYAQNRYDRTTQTGSILNNILNAPSQAYLPDYEDWKNNPYANPNGYYNAYYTNPYFSADNYREKVRNDYLTA
;
A
#
# COMPACT_ATOMS: atom_id res chain seq x y z
N MET A 1 6.33 -6.00 8.88
CA MET A 1 7.29 -4.90 8.61
C MET A 1 8.67 -5.46 8.88
N THR A 2 9.63 -5.17 8.01
CA THR A 2 11.01 -5.65 8.12
C THR A 2 11.94 -4.47 7.97
N ASP A 3 12.80 -4.26 8.95
CA ASP A 3 13.71 -3.13 9.01
C ASP A 3 15.14 -3.61 9.20
N PHE A 4 16.09 -2.92 8.58
CA PHE A 4 17.51 -3.15 8.75
C PHE A 4 18.23 -1.82 8.79
N SER A 5 19.20 -1.67 9.69
CA SER A 5 20.04 -0.49 9.74
C SER A 5 21.44 -0.86 10.23
N VAL A 6 22.45 -0.28 9.59
CA VAL A 6 23.85 -0.36 9.99
C VAL A 6 24.42 1.03 10.04
N ASN A 7 25.15 1.30 11.11
CA ASN A 7 25.96 2.49 11.27
C ASN A 7 27.40 2.07 11.52
N SER A 8 28.34 2.71 10.83
CA SER A 8 29.76 2.50 11.00
C SER A 8 30.45 3.86 11.01
N GLY A 9 31.43 4.05 11.89
CA GLY A 9 32.16 5.29 11.93
C GLY A 9 33.48 5.16 12.66
N ASN A 10 34.42 6.00 12.26
CA ASN A 10 35.70 6.23 12.90
C ASN A 10 35.97 7.76 12.93
N GLU A 11 37.14 8.16 13.42
CA GLU A 11 37.50 9.58 13.58
C GLU A 11 37.50 10.39 12.27
N LYS A 12 37.61 9.73 11.11
CA LYS A 12 37.71 10.37 9.79
C LYS A 12 36.50 10.11 8.88
N SER A 13 35.58 9.22 9.25
CA SER A 13 34.44 8.89 8.40
C SER A 13 33.27 8.32 9.20
N SER A 14 32.05 8.64 8.79
CA SER A 14 30.87 7.88 9.14
C SER A 14 30.12 7.41 7.90
N LEU A 15 29.43 6.30 8.06
CA LEU A 15 28.53 5.69 7.10
C LEU A 15 27.29 5.22 7.86
N TYR A 16 26.11 5.57 7.36
CA TYR A 16 24.85 4.98 7.75
C TYR A 16 24.16 4.39 6.52
N ALA A 17 23.55 3.22 6.70
CA ALA A 17 22.69 2.59 5.71
C ALA A 17 21.48 2.00 6.41
N ALA A 18 20.29 2.28 5.91
CA ALA A 18 19.04 1.78 6.44
C ALA A 18 18.10 1.37 5.31
N GLY A 19 17.35 0.31 5.52
CA GLY A 19 16.32 -0.17 4.63
C GLY A 19 15.07 -0.57 5.41
N GLN A 20 13.92 -0.33 4.81
CA GLN A 20 12.64 -0.77 5.36
C GLN A 20 11.78 -1.37 4.25
N TYR A 21 11.11 -2.47 4.57
CA TYR A 21 10.03 -3.04 3.79
C TYR A 21 8.75 -3.16 4.62
N LEU A 22 7.67 -2.58 4.12
CA LEU A 22 6.35 -2.60 4.74
C LEU A 22 5.35 -3.20 3.76
N LYS A 23 4.64 -4.23 4.20
CA LYS A 23 3.39 -4.70 3.59
C LYS A 23 2.26 -4.43 4.57
N ALA A 24 1.17 -3.83 4.10
CA ALA A 24 -0.01 -3.51 4.87
C ALA A 24 -1.27 -3.81 4.04
N SER A 25 -2.36 -4.13 4.72
CA SER A 25 -3.68 -4.28 4.12
C SER A 25 -4.55 -3.10 4.48
N GLY A 26 -5.42 -2.68 3.56
CA GLY A 26 -6.40 -1.61 3.78
C GLY A 26 -7.64 -2.11 4.52
N THR A 27 -8.59 -1.20 4.75
CA THR A 27 -9.86 -1.52 5.40
C THR A 27 -10.85 -2.24 4.48
N THR A 28 -10.80 -1.98 3.17
CA THR A 28 -11.61 -2.72 2.20
C THR A 28 -10.95 -4.06 1.90
N PRO A 29 -11.71 -5.17 1.86
CA PRO A 29 -11.17 -6.47 1.46
C PRO A 29 -10.38 -6.39 0.14
N GLY A 30 -9.20 -7.01 0.14
CA GLY A 30 -8.28 -7.03 -0.99
C GLY A 30 -7.39 -5.79 -1.12
N ASP A 31 -7.65 -4.68 -0.42
CA ASP A 31 -6.75 -3.51 -0.46
C ASP A 31 -5.36 -3.87 0.11
N GLU A 32 -4.32 -3.60 -0.68
CA GLU A 32 -2.93 -3.85 -0.32
C GLU A 32 -2.07 -2.59 -0.55
N TYR A 33 -1.09 -2.43 0.33
CA TYR A 33 -0.07 -1.39 0.24
C TYR A 33 1.30 -1.99 0.53
N ASN A 34 2.26 -1.72 -0.35
CA ASN A 34 3.64 -2.13 -0.17
C ASN A 34 4.57 -0.93 -0.33
N ARG A 35 5.46 -0.72 0.65
CA ARG A 35 6.48 0.32 0.64
C ARG A 35 7.86 -0.28 0.86
N ALA A 36 8.82 0.09 0.02
CA ALA A 36 10.23 -0.19 0.22
C ALA A 36 11.00 1.14 0.29
N THR A 37 11.87 1.30 1.28
CA THR A 37 12.75 2.47 1.36
C THR A 37 14.18 2.03 1.60
N VAL A 38 15.11 2.78 1.04
CA VAL A 38 16.55 2.63 1.27
C VAL A 38 17.13 4.01 1.48
N ARG A 39 17.97 4.16 2.50
CA ARG A 39 18.68 5.40 2.79
C ARG A 39 20.13 5.09 3.08
N ILE A 40 21.03 5.81 2.43
CA ILE A 40 22.47 5.72 2.65
C ILE A 40 22.98 7.12 2.85
N GLY A 41 24.00 7.29 3.68
CA GLY A 41 24.75 8.52 3.72
C GLY A 41 25.86 8.46 4.73
N GLY A 42 26.55 9.58 4.88
CA GLY A 42 27.72 9.63 5.73
C GLY A 42 28.51 10.90 5.53
N ASN A 43 29.60 10.97 6.27
CA ASN A 43 30.58 12.03 6.11
C ASN A 43 31.98 11.44 6.00
N GLN A 44 32.86 12.16 5.33
CA GLN A 44 34.25 11.78 5.18
C GLN A 44 35.13 13.03 5.32
N LYS A 45 35.97 13.04 6.34
CA LYS A 45 37.01 14.05 6.53
C LYS A 45 38.19 13.70 5.62
N VAL A 46 38.40 14.52 4.60
CA VAL A 46 39.52 14.35 3.65
C VAL A 46 40.77 15.08 4.15
N SER A 47 40.61 16.19 4.87
CA SER A 47 41.70 16.87 5.60
C SER A 47 41.14 17.60 6.81
N ASP A 48 41.98 18.18 7.66
CA ASP A 48 41.55 18.96 8.83
C ASP A 48 40.68 20.18 8.47
N LYS A 49 40.63 20.56 7.20
CA LYS A 49 39.87 21.70 6.67
C LYS A 49 38.79 21.32 5.66
N ILE A 50 38.68 20.05 5.27
CA ILE A 50 37.77 19.60 4.20
C ILE A 50 37.02 18.36 4.66
N ASP A 51 35.70 18.51 4.76
CA ASP A 51 34.74 17.46 5.05
C ASP A 51 33.75 17.31 3.90
N PHE A 52 33.53 16.08 3.46
CA PHE A 52 32.51 15.73 2.48
C PHE A 52 31.32 15.08 3.17
N ASN A 53 30.11 15.47 2.79
CA ASN A 53 28.88 14.85 3.25
C ASN A 53 28.14 14.31 2.03
N TYR A 54 27.59 13.11 2.15
CA TYR A 54 26.81 12.49 1.09
C TYR A 54 25.57 11.83 1.68
N SER A 55 24.48 11.86 0.92
CA SER A 55 23.26 11.15 1.26
C SER A 55 22.52 10.75 0.01
N ALA A 56 21.91 9.57 0.02
CA ALA A 56 20.99 9.13 -1.00
C ALA A 56 19.79 8.48 -0.32
N TYR A 57 18.61 8.72 -0.87
CA TYR A 57 17.35 8.17 -0.41
C TYR A 57 16.52 7.70 -1.59
N TYR A 58 16.00 6.48 -1.47
CA TYR A 58 15.06 5.92 -2.40
C TYR A 58 13.81 5.46 -1.66
N ALA A 59 12.64 5.76 -2.21
CA ALA A 59 11.37 5.27 -1.73
C ALA A 59 10.49 4.78 -2.88
N GLN A 60 9.93 3.60 -2.67
CA GLN A 60 8.99 2.96 -3.56
C GLN A 60 7.67 2.78 -2.83
N ASN A 61 6.56 3.18 -3.45
CA ASN A 61 5.21 2.93 -2.98
C ASN A 61 4.42 2.19 -4.06
N ARG A 62 3.69 1.15 -3.65
CA ARG A 62 2.79 0.37 -4.48
C ARG A 62 1.45 0.28 -3.79
N TYR A 63 0.40 0.69 -4.48
CA TYR A 63 -0.97 0.61 -4.02
C TYR A 63 -1.72 -0.34 -4.94
N ASP A 64 -2.50 -1.23 -4.34
CA ASP A 64 -3.57 -1.97 -5.02
C ASP A 64 -4.80 -1.74 -4.14
N ARG A 65 -5.72 -0.88 -4.56
CA ARG A 65 -6.88 -0.50 -3.72
C ARG A 65 -8.09 -0.18 -4.56
N THR A 66 -9.28 -0.39 -4.01
CA THR A 66 -10.50 0.13 -4.65
C THR A 66 -10.64 1.64 -4.45
N THR A 67 -11.13 2.36 -5.46
CA THR A 67 -11.46 3.79 -5.33
C THR A 67 -12.87 4.01 -4.78
N GLN A 68 -13.62 2.95 -4.50
CA GLN A 68 -15.04 3.00 -4.15
C GLN A 68 -15.33 2.61 -2.70
N THR A 69 -14.35 2.64 -1.78
CA THR A 69 -14.54 2.26 -0.37
C THR A 69 -15.76 2.93 0.28
N GLY A 70 -15.98 4.22 0.03
CA GLY A 70 -17.15 4.95 0.55
C GLY A 70 -18.48 4.44 0.00
N SER A 71 -18.56 4.22 -1.31
CA SER A 71 -19.74 3.65 -1.98
C SER A 71 -20.01 2.22 -1.53
N ILE A 72 -18.96 1.41 -1.36
CA ILE A 72 -19.03 0.04 -0.83
C ILE A 72 -19.61 0.05 0.58
N LEU A 73 -19.13 0.93 1.46
CA LEU A 73 -19.68 1.08 2.81
C LEU A 73 -21.17 1.46 2.77
N ASN A 74 -21.57 2.37 1.88
CA ASN A 74 -22.97 2.74 1.70
C ASN A 74 -23.84 1.55 1.25
N ASN A 75 -23.36 0.73 0.30
CA ASN A 75 -24.05 -0.47 -0.14
C ASN A 75 -24.23 -1.48 1.01
N ILE A 76 -23.22 -1.63 1.88
CA ILE A 76 -23.27 -2.51 3.04
C ILE A 76 -24.30 -2.00 4.07
N LEU A 77 -24.31 -0.69 4.35
CA LEU A 77 -25.24 -0.09 5.32
C LEU A 77 -26.71 -0.15 4.86
N ASN A 78 -26.96 -0.19 3.56
CA ASN A 78 -28.29 -0.32 2.98
C ASN A 78 -28.64 -1.77 2.58
N ALA A 79 -27.79 -2.75 2.93
CA ALA A 79 -28.10 -4.15 2.75
C ALA A 79 -29.14 -4.60 3.81
N PRO A 80 -30.17 -5.37 3.42
CA PRO A 80 -31.13 -5.91 4.37
C PRO A 80 -30.42 -6.90 5.31
N SER A 81 -30.71 -6.83 6.61
CA SER A 81 -30.03 -7.66 7.63
C SER A 81 -30.17 -9.17 7.44
N GLN A 82 -31.17 -9.60 6.68
CA GLN A 82 -31.44 -11.00 6.31
C GLN A 82 -30.51 -11.52 5.20
N ALA A 83 -29.84 -10.64 4.44
CA ALA A 83 -28.87 -11.04 3.43
C ALA A 83 -27.47 -11.09 4.07
N TYR A 84 -26.87 -12.29 4.11
CA TYR A 84 -25.49 -12.46 4.54
C TYR A 84 -24.54 -12.11 3.39
N LEU A 85 -23.88 -10.95 3.47
CA LEU A 85 -23.05 -10.42 2.38
C LEU A 85 -21.92 -11.35 1.89
N PRO A 86 -21.21 -12.09 2.76
CA PRO A 86 -20.15 -13.00 2.32
C PRO A 86 -20.61 -14.11 1.36
N ASP A 87 -21.89 -14.49 1.36
CA ASP A 87 -22.43 -15.47 0.39
C ASP A 87 -22.37 -14.95 -1.06
N TYR A 88 -22.20 -13.64 -1.23
CA TYR A 88 -22.12 -12.95 -2.50
C TYR A 88 -20.68 -12.55 -2.88
N GLU A 89 -19.65 -13.06 -2.19
CA GLU A 89 -18.25 -12.76 -2.50
C GLU A 89 -17.86 -13.22 -3.91
N ASP A 90 -18.28 -14.42 -4.33
CA ASP A 90 -18.01 -14.96 -5.66
C ASP A 90 -18.96 -14.39 -6.73
N TRP A 91 -18.91 -13.08 -6.93
CA TRP A 91 -19.74 -12.38 -7.92
C TRP A 91 -19.52 -12.82 -9.37
N LYS A 92 -18.40 -13.49 -9.67
CA LYS A 92 -18.05 -13.93 -11.02
C LYS A 92 -18.77 -15.23 -11.41
N ASN A 93 -18.90 -16.17 -10.47
CA ASN A 93 -19.48 -17.49 -10.77
C ASN A 93 -20.86 -17.70 -10.11
N ASN A 94 -21.19 -17.00 -9.02
CA ASN A 94 -22.50 -17.11 -8.39
C ASN A 94 -23.54 -16.25 -9.15
N PRO A 95 -24.58 -16.86 -9.76
CA PRO A 95 -25.58 -16.13 -10.53
C PRO A 95 -26.39 -15.12 -9.71
N TYR A 96 -26.48 -15.31 -8.39
CA TYR A 96 -27.17 -14.41 -7.45
C TYR A 96 -26.26 -13.33 -6.87
N ALA A 97 -24.95 -13.39 -7.16
CA ALA A 97 -23.96 -12.41 -6.71
C ALA A 97 -23.47 -11.50 -7.83
N ASN A 98 -23.65 -11.91 -9.09
CA ASN A 98 -23.28 -11.09 -10.23
C ASN A 98 -24.17 -9.82 -10.32
N PRO A 99 -23.72 -8.76 -11.01
CA PRO A 99 -24.47 -7.49 -11.08
C PRO A 99 -25.89 -7.60 -11.65
N ASN A 100 -26.18 -8.63 -12.45
CA ASN A 100 -27.48 -8.82 -13.10
C ASN A 100 -28.46 -9.64 -12.24
N GLY A 101 -27.96 -10.48 -11.34
CA GLY A 101 -28.76 -11.37 -10.48
C GLY A 101 -28.67 -11.03 -8.98
N TYR A 102 -27.95 -9.97 -8.63
CA TYR A 102 -27.87 -9.49 -7.25
C TYR A 102 -29.26 -9.10 -6.73
N TYR A 103 -29.57 -9.51 -5.50
CA TYR A 103 -30.90 -9.36 -4.91
C TYR A 103 -31.36 -7.90 -4.75
N ASN A 104 -30.43 -6.94 -4.77
CA ASN A 104 -30.72 -5.52 -4.54
C ASN A 104 -30.75 -4.75 -5.87
N ALA A 105 -31.89 -4.13 -6.18
CA ALA A 105 -32.10 -3.37 -7.41
C ALA A 105 -31.50 -1.95 -7.39
N TYR A 106 -31.16 -1.43 -6.20
CA TYR A 106 -30.68 -0.06 -6.03
C TYR A 106 -29.18 0.02 -5.74
N TYR A 107 -28.62 -1.00 -5.11
CA TYR A 107 -27.21 -1.06 -4.72
C TYR A 107 -26.53 -2.28 -5.31
N THR A 108 -25.30 -2.10 -5.81
CA THR A 108 -24.51 -3.19 -6.38
C THR A 108 -23.88 -4.06 -5.30
N ASN A 109 -23.52 -5.29 -5.67
CA ASN A 109 -22.72 -6.15 -4.82
C ASN A 109 -21.43 -5.44 -4.38
N PRO A 110 -21.17 -5.27 -3.07
CA PRO A 110 -19.95 -4.66 -2.55
C PRO A 110 -18.66 -5.29 -3.08
N TYR A 111 -18.62 -6.61 -3.24
CA TYR A 111 -17.46 -7.35 -3.76
C TYR A 111 -17.23 -7.10 -5.25
N PHE A 112 -18.30 -6.98 -6.04
CA PHE A 112 -18.20 -6.56 -7.44
C PHE A 112 -17.57 -5.16 -7.54
N SER A 113 -18.04 -4.21 -6.74
CA SER A 113 -17.49 -2.85 -6.73
C SER A 113 -16.04 -2.82 -6.23
N ALA A 114 -15.72 -3.62 -5.21
CA ALA A 114 -14.37 -3.74 -4.68
C ALA A 114 -13.38 -4.21 -5.75
N ASP A 115 -13.76 -5.19 -6.58
CA ASP A 115 -12.91 -5.76 -7.64
C ASP A 115 -12.82 -4.90 -8.90
N ASN A 116 -13.93 -4.32 -9.36
CA ASN A 116 -13.99 -3.67 -10.67
C ASN A 116 -13.50 -2.22 -10.65
N TYR A 117 -13.49 -1.57 -9.48
CA TYR A 117 -12.97 -0.22 -9.32
C TYR A 117 -11.60 -0.21 -8.62
N ARG A 118 -10.78 -1.24 -8.86
CA ARG A 118 -9.41 -1.30 -8.33
C ARG A 118 -8.46 -0.45 -9.16
N GLU A 119 -7.65 0.33 -8.43
CA GLU A 119 -6.57 1.12 -8.96
C GLU A 119 -5.23 0.56 -8.48
N LYS A 120 -4.33 0.33 -9.43
CA LYS A 120 -2.95 -0.07 -9.16
C LYS A 120 -2.03 1.11 -9.43
N VAL A 121 -1.46 1.67 -8.37
CA VAL A 121 -0.62 2.86 -8.43
C VAL A 121 0.81 2.53 -8.03
N ARG A 122 1.78 3.08 -8.75
CA ARG A 122 3.21 2.90 -8.49
C ARG A 122 3.91 4.25 -8.50
N ASN A 123 4.52 4.58 -7.36
CA ASN A 123 5.28 5.81 -7.17
C ASN A 123 6.70 5.47 -6.74
N ASP A 124 7.68 6.07 -7.40
CA ASP A 124 9.11 5.86 -7.14
C ASP A 124 9.78 7.23 -6.97
N TYR A 125 10.55 7.39 -5.90
CA TYR A 125 11.20 8.65 -5.52
C TYR A 125 12.68 8.40 -5.26
N LEU A 126 13.54 9.22 -5.85
CA LEU A 126 14.98 9.21 -5.64
C LEU A 126 15.44 10.63 -5.26
N THR A 127 16.30 10.73 -4.26
CA THR A 127 16.92 11.99 -3.82
C THR A 127 18.37 11.70 -3.47
N ALA A 128 19.30 12.55 -3.92
CA ALA A 128 20.74 12.43 -3.68
C ALA A 128 21.36 13.82 -3.50
#